data_AF-A0A1F4IML8-F1
#
_entry.id   AF-A0A1F4IML8-F1
#
_cell.length_a   1.000
_cell.length_b   1.000
_cell.length_c   1.000
_cell.angle_alpha   90.00
_cell.angle_beta   90.00
_cell.angle_gamma   90.00
#
_symmetry.space_group_name_H-M   'P 1'
#
loop_
_entity.id
_entity.type
_entity.pdbx_description
1 polymer ?
#
loop_
_entity_poly.entity_id
_entity_poly.type
_entity_poly.pdbx_seq_one_letter_code
_entity_poly.pdbx_strand_id
1 'polypeptide(L)'
;MKLRNFIATVVLAVAGAASGPASAVDTFILPTPENNALATYGFFTDPQGALREAILMDGIPIALKYDDFWSYSGHILTSIQTVNPSLIPTATFGTYDFSTGTGTILVNLSSVAGGATNVGGLQDPVNLGGAGNNVTGWVCEWGNDPQTCTTWQTVGTSPTGYSSPAAAEGTTSTVGELLAVLQSLDPNFTIPLLYADYNQTGSGDSLFMSAQVRIINPDTGEVVGFWQLDSLTNNIWDQNAPTYNFGDITFGGACTVAWDPLTGVGCAGPTTSGLEYSGSHNIGSGKADFMAFAPTMDLTLFDSDFLWVATVNLGCNPNGVADGLGESDQGCNTDGFEEFGIIGGVGPTQVPEPGSLLLLAIGLTAAGFTMRRRGRK
;
A
#
# COMPACT_ATOMS: atom_id res chain seq x y z
N MET A 1 -13.28 37.32 64.51
CA MET A 1 -13.65 35.91 64.24
C MET A 1 -14.14 35.84 62.79
N LYS A 2 -13.33 35.21 61.92
CA LYS A 2 -13.58 34.71 60.55
C LYS A 2 -14.19 35.63 59.48
N LEU A 3 -13.30 36.17 58.65
CA LEU A 3 -13.50 36.56 57.25
C LEU A 3 -13.60 35.28 56.39
N ARG A 4 -14.54 35.19 55.46
CA ARG A 4 -14.54 34.17 54.39
C ARG A 4 -14.73 34.86 53.04
N ASN A 5 -13.65 34.85 52.26
CA ASN A 5 -13.55 35.33 50.89
C ASN A 5 -14.25 34.36 49.94
N PHE A 6 -15.02 34.90 49.00
CA PHE A 6 -15.47 34.23 47.79
C PHE A 6 -14.61 34.78 46.64
N ILE A 7 -13.68 33.98 46.13
CA ILE A 7 -12.98 34.25 44.87
C ILE A 7 -13.33 33.09 43.95
N ALA A 8 -14.17 33.37 42.95
CA ALA A 8 -14.40 32.48 41.83
C ALA A 8 -13.16 32.54 40.94
N THR A 9 -12.40 31.45 40.88
CA THR A 9 -11.31 31.28 39.92
C THR A 9 -11.91 30.66 38.67
N VAL A 10 -12.02 31.44 37.59
CA VAL A 10 -12.27 30.91 36.25
C VAL A 10 -10.96 30.29 35.79
N VAL A 11 -10.85 28.97 35.89
CA VAL A 11 -9.78 28.22 35.22
C VAL A 11 -10.21 28.05 33.77
N LEU A 12 -9.61 28.85 32.88
CA LEU A 12 -9.66 28.63 31.45
C LEU A 12 -8.84 27.36 31.18
N ALA A 13 -9.52 26.22 31.02
CA ALA A 13 -8.89 24.98 30.58
C ALA A 13 -8.57 25.13 29.10
N VAL A 14 -7.34 25.57 28.79
CA VAL A 14 -6.75 25.35 27.48
C VAL A 14 -6.40 23.87 27.44
N ALA A 15 -7.28 23.07 26.84
CA ALA A 15 -6.95 21.70 26.43
C ALA A 15 -5.94 21.78 25.29
N GLY A 16 -4.66 21.97 25.66
CA GLY A 16 -3.56 21.72 24.75
C GLY A 16 -3.46 20.22 24.56
N ALA A 17 -4.06 19.73 23.46
CA ALA A 17 -3.70 18.42 22.92
C ALA A 17 -2.26 18.54 22.41
N ALA A 18 -1.30 18.23 23.28
CA ALA A 18 0.04 17.89 22.84
C ALA A 18 -0.05 16.47 22.27
N SER A 19 -0.19 16.35 20.95
CA SER A 19 0.13 15.12 20.24
C SER A 19 1.63 14.87 20.46
N GLY A 20 1.95 13.84 21.24
CA GLY A 20 3.31 13.32 21.31
C GLY A 20 3.72 12.79 19.93
N PRO A 21 5.03 12.72 19.61
CA PRO A 21 5.47 12.09 18.38
C PRO A 21 4.92 10.66 18.34
N ALA A 22 4.23 10.33 17.25
CA ALA A 22 3.82 8.98 16.92
C ALA A 22 5.04 8.05 17.06
N SER A 23 4.86 6.94 17.77
CA SER A 23 5.88 5.90 17.85
C SER A 23 6.11 5.39 16.43
N ALA A 24 7.36 5.51 15.94
CA ALA A 24 7.80 4.81 14.75
C ALA A 24 7.32 3.36 14.80
N VAL A 25 6.71 2.88 13.72
CA VAL A 25 6.48 1.46 13.49
C VAL A 25 7.81 0.73 13.73
N ASP A 26 7.79 -0.39 14.47
CA ASP A 26 9.00 -1.20 14.65
C ASP A 26 9.61 -1.47 13.26
N THR A 27 10.87 -1.09 13.07
CA THR A 27 11.52 -1.20 11.75
C THR A 27 11.49 -2.65 11.30
N PHE A 28 10.77 -2.93 10.21
CA PHE A 28 10.72 -4.23 9.57
C PHE A 28 11.37 -4.17 8.19
N ILE A 29 11.71 -5.33 7.66
CA ILE A 29 12.31 -5.48 6.33
C ILE A 29 11.38 -6.37 5.52
N LEU A 30 11.00 -5.95 4.31
CA LEU A 30 10.26 -6.82 3.40
C LEU A 30 11.21 -7.86 2.79
N PRO A 31 10.84 -9.16 2.79
CA PRO A 31 11.71 -10.20 2.25
C PRO A 31 11.76 -10.11 0.73
N THR A 32 12.97 -10.09 0.19
CA THR A 32 13.25 -10.12 -1.25
C THR A 32 14.37 -11.13 -1.53
N PRO A 33 14.58 -11.55 -2.79
CA PRO A 33 15.71 -12.42 -3.14
C PRO A 33 17.09 -11.81 -2.80
N GLU A 34 17.19 -10.49 -2.73
CA GLU A 34 18.44 -9.77 -2.40
C GLU A 34 18.80 -9.87 -0.92
N ASN A 35 17.80 -9.93 -0.03
CA ASN A 35 18.00 -9.93 1.42
C ASN A 35 17.62 -11.26 2.10
N ASN A 36 17.00 -12.18 1.37
CA ASN A 36 16.61 -13.49 1.86
C ASN A 36 16.82 -14.57 0.79
N ALA A 37 17.83 -15.44 0.99
CA ALA A 37 18.16 -16.51 0.05
C ALA A 37 17.06 -17.60 -0.09
N LEU A 38 16.03 -17.57 0.76
CA LEU A 38 14.87 -18.45 0.70
C LEU A 38 13.72 -17.86 -0.13
N ALA A 39 13.88 -16.61 -0.59
CA ALA A 39 13.00 -15.96 -1.53
C ALA A 39 13.58 -16.02 -2.96
N THR A 40 12.71 -16.17 -3.96
CA THR A 40 13.10 -16.21 -5.37
C THR A 40 12.13 -15.44 -6.24
N TYR A 41 12.61 -14.76 -7.28
CA TYR A 41 11.73 -14.25 -8.34
C TYR A 41 11.12 -15.40 -9.13
N GLY A 42 9.85 -15.26 -9.49
CA GLY A 42 9.13 -16.23 -10.30
C GLY A 42 7.85 -15.64 -10.85
N PHE A 43 6.90 -16.52 -11.17
CA PHE A 43 5.58 -16.14 -11.61
C PHE A 43 4.51 -16.88 -10.81
N PHE A 44 3.39 -16.22 -10.60
CA PHE A 44 2.22 -16.81 -9.94
C PHE A 44 0.96 -16.37 -10.67
N THR A 45 0.00 -17.29 -10.82
CA THR A 45 -1.30 -16.96 -11.39
C THR A 45 -2.15 -16.34 -10.31
N ASP A 46 -2.49 -15.07 -10.47
CA ASP A 46 -3.37 -14.37 -9.55
C ASP A 46 -4.79 -15.00 -9.57
N PRO A 47 -5.66 -14.58 -8.65
CA PRO A 47 -6.98 -15.21 -8.52
C PRO A 47 -7.94 -14.83 -9.66
N GLN A 48 -7.63 -13.80 -10.44
CA GLN A 48 -8.30 -13.45 -11.69
C GLN A 48 -7.81 -14.29 -12.88
N GLY A 49 -6.80 -15.16 -12.67
CA GLY A 49 -6.22 -16.01 -13.70
C GLY A 49 -5.10 -15.37 -14.50
N ALA A 50 -4.65 -14.16 -14.13
CA ALA A 50 -3.54 -13.48 -14.78
C ALA A 50 -2.19 -13.96 -14.21
N LEU A 51 -1.25 -14.30 -15.10
CA LEU A 51 0.11 -14.65 -14.69
C LEU A 51 0.89 -13.37 -14.35
N ARG A 52 1.38 -13.27 -13.11
CA ARG A 52 2.11 -12.09 -12.60
C ARG A 52 3.53 -12.44 -12.19
N GLU A 53 4.43 -11.46 -12.28
CA GLU A 53 5.72 -11.54 -11.60
C GLU A 53 5.48 -11.62 -10.09
N ALA A 54 6.21 -12.51 -9.42
CA ALA A 54 6.03 -12.79 -8.01
C ALA A 54 7.39 -12.94 -7.31
N ILE A 55 7.44 -12.58 -6.04
CA ILE A 55 8.47 -13.07 -5.13
C ILE A 55 7.88 -14.27 -4.43
N LEU A 56 8.52 -15.42 -4.64
CA LEU A 56 8.09 -16.70 -4.12
C LEU A 56 8.92 -17.09 -2.90
N MET A 57 8.26 -17.66 -1.90
CA MET A 57 8.89 -18.30 -0.75
C MET A 57 8.10 -19.55 -0.43
N ASP A 58 8.79 -20.67 -0.23
CA ASP A 58 8.15 -21.99 -0.07
C ASP A 58 7.15 -22.37 -1.17
N GLY A 59 7.36 -21.86 -2.39
CA GLY A 59 6.48 -22.11 -3.55
C GLY A 59 5.23 -21.24 -3.63
N ILE A 60 5.00 -20.33 -2.68
CA ILE A 60 3.85 -19.43 -2.63
C ILE A 60 4.28 -17.97 -2.84
N PRO A 61 3.41 -17.08 -3.36
CA PRO A 61 3.74 -15.67 -3.50
C PRO A 61 3.73 -14.99 -2.13
N ILE A 62 4.86 -14.40 -1.75
CA ILE A 62 4.95 -13.44 -0.64
C ILE A 62 4.80 -12.00 -1.12
N ALA A 63 5.03 -11.76 -2.42
CA ALA A 63 4.64 -10.53 -3.10
C ALA A 63 4.23 -10.80 -4.54
N LEU A 64 3.27 -10.01 -5.03
CA LEU A 64 2.88 -9.95 -6.44
C LEU A 64 3.22 -8.58 -7.01
N LYS A 65 3.64 -8.55 -8.27
CA LYS A 65 3.87 -7.30 -8.98
C LYS A 65 2.60 -6.85 -9.71
N TYR A 66 2.20 -5.63 -9.44
CA TYR A 66 1.09 -4.93 -10.07
C TYR A 66 1.65 -3.66 -10.70
N ASP A 67 1.88 -3.76 -12.00
CA ASP A 67 2.62 -2.80 -12.81
C ASP A 67 3.95 -2.35 -12.14
N ASP A 68 4.01 -1.15 -11.57
CA ASP A 68 5.23 -0.61 -10.95
C ASP A 68 5.46 -1.07 -9.51
N PHE A 69 4.44 -1.59 -8.84
CA PHE A 69 4.48 -1.87 -7.40
C PHE A 69 4.64 -3.37 -7.10
N TRP A 70 5.46 -3.68 -6.11
CA TRP A 70 5.38 -4.94 -5.39
C TRP A 70 4.38 -4.79 -4.25
N SER A 71 3.39 -5.69 -4.18
CA SER A 71 2.41 -5.75 -3.10
C SER A 71 2.61 -7.00 -2.26
N TYR A 72 2.75 -6.80 -0.95
CA TYR A 72 2.90 -7.82 0.08
C TYR A 72 1.64 -7.90 0.92
N SER A 73 1.32 -9.12 1.37
CA SER A 73 0.29 -9.39 2.36
C SER A 73 0.93 -9.46 3.75
N GLY A 74 0.58 -8.54 4.65
CA GLY A 74 1.07 -8.53 6.04
C GLY A 74 0.69 -9.82 6.78
N HIS A 75 -0.54 -10.27 6.61
CA HIS A 75 -1.04 -11.50 7.25
C HIS A 75 -0.32 -12.76 6.77
N ILE A 76 -0.02 -12.89 5.47
CA ILE A 76 0.72 -14.05 4.96
C ILE A 76 2.16 -14.04 5.45
N LEU A 77 2.82 -12.88 5.48
CA LEU A 77 4.16 -12.77 6.06
C LEU A 77 4.15 -13.17 7.55
N THR A 78 3.20 -12.67 8.33
CA THR A 78 3.01 -13.05 9.75
C THR A 78 2.74 -14.55 9.92
N SER A 79 1.92 -15.13 9.05
CA SER A 79 1.62 -16.57 9.04
C SER A 79 2.87 -17.40 8.82
N ILE A 80 3.71 -17.01 7.85
CA ILE A 80 5.00 -17.65 7.59
C ILE A 80 5.94 -17.52 8.80
N GLN A 81 6.06 -16.33 9.40
CA GLN A 81 6.87 -16.13 10.61
C GLN A 81 6.44 -17.04 11.76
N THR A 82 5.14 -17.27 11.89
CA THR A 82 4.56 -18.09 12.97
C THR A 82 4.74 -19.58 12.72
N VAL A 83 4.41 -20.03 11.50
CA VAL A 83 4.37 -21.46 11.15
C VAL A 83 5.76 -21.99 10.78
N ASN A 84 6.58 -21.18 10.11
CA ASN A 84 7.93 -21.54 9.72
C ASN A 84 8.91 -20.37 9.93
N PRO A 85 9.27 -20.05 11.19
CA PRO A 85 10.13 -18.92 11.54
C PRO A 85 11.53 -18.97 10.91
N SER A 86 11.94 -20.11 10.37
CA SER A 86 13.23 -20.23 9.66
C SER A 86 13.22 -19.54 8.29
N LEU A 87 12.05 -19.38 7.66
CA LEU A 87 11.90 -18.71 6.37
C LEU A 87 12.01 -17.19 6.51
N ILE A 88 11.38 -16.63 7.55
CA ILE A 88 11.41 -15.20 7.86
C ILE A 88 11.63 -15.01 9.37
N PRO A 89 12.89 -15.01 9.85
CA PRO A 89 13.15 -14.83 11.28
C PRO A 89 12.78 -13.41 11.75
N THR A 90 11.89 -13.28 12.73
CA THR A 90 11.47 -11.98 13.31
C THR A 90 12.66 -11.16 13.83
N ALA A 91 13.71 -11.82 14.35
CA ALA A 91 14.92 -11.15 14.82
C ALA A 91 15.71 -10.42 13.72
N THR A 92 15.47 -10.77 12.45
CA THR A 92 16.13 -10.16 11.29
C THR A 92 15.19 -9.26 10.51
N PHE A 93 13.94 -9.68 10.36
CA PHE A 93 12.97 -9.01 9.48
C PHE A 93 11.95 -8.13 10.21
N GLY A 94 11.95 -8.12 11.55
CA GLY A 94 10.93 -7.43 12.32
C GLY A 94 9.59 -8.20 12.34
N THR A 95 8.56 -7.57 12.90
CA THR A 95 7.19 -8.12 12.94
C THR A 95 6.32 -7.42 11.90
N TYR A 96 5.49 -8.18 11.19
CA TYR A 96 4.49 -7.63 10.26
C TYR A 96 3.11 -7.50 10.89
N ASP A 97 2.93 -8.03 12.11
CA ASP A 97 1.69 -7.94 12.90
C ASP A 97 1.66 -6.65 13.75
N PHE A 98 1.99 -5.51 13.15
CA PHE A 98 2.02 -4.23 13.87
C PHE A 98 0.65 -3.54 13.81
N SER A 99 0.29 -2.85 14.89
CA SER A 99 -0.97 -2.11 14.95
C SER A 99 -0.90 -0.81 14.14
N THR A 100 -1.82 -0.66 13.21
CA THR A 100 -2.14 0.57 12.49
C THR A 100 -3.32 1.29 13.14
N GLY A 101 -3.37 2.59 12.93
CA GLY A 101 -4.35 3.52 13.47
C GLY A 101 -3.81 4.92 13.29
N THR A 102 -4.68 5.92 13.14
CA THR A 102 -4.30 7.34 12.96
C THR A 102 -3.13 7.88 13.82
N GLY A 103 -2.83 7.29 14.99
CA GLY A 103 -1.69 7.66 15.84
C GLY A 103 -0.36 6.92 15.60
N THR A 104 -0.31 5.90 14.73
CA THR A 104 0.90 5.13 14.35
C THR A 104 1.23 5.22 12.85
N ILE A 105 0.32 5.72 12.03
CA ILE A 105 0.56 6.00 10.60
C ILE A 105 1.49 7.22 10.48
N LEU A 106 2.57 7.08 9.71
CA LEU A 106 3.56 8.15 9.54
C LEU A 106 3.00 9.31 8.70
N VAL A 107 2.36 8.99 7.57
CA VAL A 107 1.63 9.94 6.73
C VAL A 107 0.29 9.33 6.37
N ASN A 108 -0.79 9.93 6.82
CA ASN A 108 -2.13 9.47 6.56
C ASN A 108 -2.69 10.12 5.29
N LEU A 109 -3.27 9.35 4.38
CA LEU A 109 -3.90 9.86 3.14
C LEU A 109 -5.42 9.95 3.29
N SER A 110 -6.04 9.03 4.05
CA SER A 110 -7.48 9.01 4.31
C SER A 110 -7.80 8.70 5.76
N SER A 111 -8.73 9.45 6.34
CA SER A 111 -9.12 9.30 7.75
C SER A 111 -10.63 9.43 7.92
N VAL A 112 -11.21 8.63 8.79
CA VAL A 112 -12.56 8.85 9.35
C VAL A 112 -12.57 9.69 10.62
N ALA A 113 -11.40 9.85 11.24
CA ALA A 113 -11.22 10.74 12.38
C ALA A 113 -11.06 12.17 11.85
N GLY A 114 -12.13 12.97 11.97
CA GLY A 114 -12.08 14.39 11.62
C GLY A 114 -11.00 15.14 12.40
N GLY A 115 -10.23 15.96 11.71
CA GLY A 115 -9.11 16.74 12.27
C GLY A 115 -7.81 15.95 12.45
N ALA A 116 -7.67 14.78 11.81
CA ALA A 116 -6.37 14.12 11.68
C ALA A 116 -5.41 15.03 10.90
N THR A 117 -4.16 15.11 11.35
CA THR A 117 -3.13 15.97 10.75
C THR A 117 -1.88 15.18 10.45
N ASN A 118 -1.17 15.57 9.40
CA ASN A 118 0.13 15.00 9.05
C ASN A 118 1.29 15.80 9.60
N VAL A 119 2.43 15.13 9.77
CA VAL A 119 3.68 15.75 10.18
C VAL A 119 4.42 16.38 9.00
N GLY A 120 5.38 17.25 9.30
CA GLY A 120 6.36 17.69 8.30
C GLY A 120 5.85 18.65 7.24
N GLY A 121 4.66 19.27 7.43
CA GLY A 121 4.08 20.18 6.44
C GLY A 121 3.30 19.49 5.32
N LEU A 122 3.31 18.15 5.31
CA LEU A 122 2.52 17.35 4.39
C LEU A 122 1.02 17.63 4.56
N GLN A 123 0.30 17.63 3.45
CA GLN A 123 -1.13 17.87 3.42
C GLN A 123 -1.89 16.91 4.34
N ASP A 124 -2.93 17.37 5.02
CA ASP A 124 -3.70 16.54 5.94
C ASP A 124 -4.54 15.48 5.18
N PRO A 125 -4.89 14.34 5.81
CA PRO A 125 -5.68 13.29 5.17
C PRO A 125 -7.07 13.78 4.77
N VAL A 126 -7.62 13.20 3.70
CA VAL A 126 -9.03 13.41 3.35
C VAL A 126 -9.91 12.85 4.46
N ASN A 127 -10.79 13.68 5.01
CA ASN A 127 -11.79 13.25 5.97
C ASN A 127 -12.96 12.54 5.27
N LEU A 128 -13.06 11.23 5.43
CA LEU A 128 -14.15 10.38 4.97
C LEU A 128 -15.32 10.31 5.97
N GLY A 129 -15.21 10.95 7.14
CA GLY A 129 -16.23 11.01 8.19
C GLY A 129 -17.41 11.93 7.85
N GLY A 130 -18.43 11.39 7.18
CA GLY A 130 -19.72 12.03 6.91
C GLY A 130 -20.88 11.46 7.75
N ALA A 131 -22.00 12.18 7.83
CA ALA A 131 -23.20 11.72 8.55
C ALA A 131 -23.88 10.53 7.83
N GLY A 132 -23.44 9.32 8.16
CA GLY A 132 -23.95 8.06 7.62
C GLY A 132 -22.86 7.27 6.92
N ASN A 133 -22.20 6.38 7.69
CA ASN A 133 -21.14 5.43 7.32
C ASN A 133 -21.57 4.44 6.20
N ASN A 134 -21.88 4.94 5.01
CA ASN A 134 -22.34 4.17 3.86
C ASN A 134 -21.50 4.46 2.61
N VAL A 135 -20.23 4.85 2.80
CA VAL A 135 -19.30 5.03 1.68
C VAL A 135 -18.92 3.65 1.18
N THR A 136 -19.30 3.35 -0.06
CA THR A 136 -19.02 2.07 -0.75
C THR A 136 -17.77 2.14 -1.62
N GLY A 137 -17.11 3.30 -1.60
CA GLY A 137 -15.81 3.53 -2.18
C GLY A 137 -15.59 5.01 -2.48
N TRP A 138 -14.41 5.33 -2.96
CA TRP A 138 -13.98 6.68 -3.24
C TRP A 138 -12.78 6.72 -4.19
N VAL A 139 -12.61 7.89 -4.82
CA VAL A 139 -11.38 8.28 -5.51
C VAL A 139 -10.91 9.57 -4.88
N CYS A 140 -9.75 9.53 -4.23
CA CYS A 140 -9.14 10.71 -3.62
C CYS A 140 -7.77 10.98 -4.25
N GLU A 141 -7.42 12.25 -4.42
CA GLU A 141 -6.10 12.76 -4.77
C GLU A 141 -5.55 13.61 -3.63
N TRP A 142 -4.35 13.27 -3.18
CA TRP A 142 -3.60 13.90 -2.10
C TRP A 142 -2.28 14.49 -2.60
N GLY A 143 -1.85 15.60 -1.99
CA GLY A 143 -0.58 16.26 -2.26
C GLY A 143 -0.64 17.41 -3.27
N ASN A 144 -1.78 17.56 -3.96
CA ASN A 144 -2.05 18.65 -4.90
C ASN A 144 -2.90 19.77 -4.24
N ASP A 145 -2.93 20.96 -4.84
CA ASP A 145 -3.81 22.07 -4.45
C ASP A 145 -4.74 22.45 -5.61
N PRO A 146 -6.07 22.18 -5.51
CA PRO A 146 -6.76 21.64 -4.34
C PRO A 146 -6.60 20.12 -4.19
N GLN A 147 -6.67 19.63 -2.95
CA GLN A 147 -6.94 18.23 -2.66
C GLN A 147 -8.35 17.87 -3.16
N THR A 148 -8.54 16.69 -3.75
CA THR A 148 -9.85 16.28 -4.28
C THR A 148 -10.25 14.91 -3.77
N CYS A 149 -11.54 14.73 -3.46
CA CYS A 149 -12.07 13.38 -3.27
C CYS A 149 -13.52 13.28 -3.74
N THR A 150 -13.83 12.17 -4.42
CA THR A 150 -15.17 11.81 -4.87
C THR A 150 -15.54 10.48 -4.23
N THR A 151 -16.60 10.43 -3.43
CA THR A 151 -17.08 9.20 -2.79
C THR A 151 -18.33 8.64 -3.49
N TRP A 152 -18.46 7.32 -3.54
CA TRP A 152 -19.71 6.63 -3.89
C TRP A 152 -20.47 6.25 -2.60
N GLN A 153 -21.77 6.54 -2.58
CA GLN A 153 -22.67 6.09 -1.53
C GLN A 153 -23.67 5.11 -2.15
N THR A 154 -23.84 3.93 -1.57
CA THR A 154 -24.90 3.00 -1.99
C THR A 154 -25.85 2.74 -0.83
N VAL A 155 -26.87 3.60 -0.72
CA VAL A 155 -28.19 3.14 -0.27
C VAL A 155 -29.24 3.71 -1.23
N GLY A 156 -29.23 3.28 -2.50
CA GLY A 156 -30.20 3.72 -3.53
C GLY A 156 -29.71 3.53 -4.99
N THR A 157 -30.62 3.68 -5.96
CA THR A 157 -30.43 3.37 -7.40
C THR A 157 -29.50 4.33 -8.17
N SER A 158 -28.71 5.16 -7.51
CA SER A 158 -27.74 6.02 -8.18
C SER A 158 -26.61 6.41 -7.23
N PRO A 159 -25.34 6.34 -7.68
CA PRO A 159 -24.23 6.89 -6.92
C PRO A 159 -24.43 8.40 -6.76
N THR A 160 -24.67 8.85 -5.53
CA THR A 160 -24.57 10.28 -5.20
C THR A 160 -23.11 10.59 -4.96
N GLY A 161 -22.43 11.14 -5.97
CA GLY A 161 -21.08 11.67 -5.81
C GLY A 161 -21.10 12.81 -4.79
N TYR A 162 -20.49 12.59 -3.64
CA TYR A 162 -20.11 13.68 -2.75
C TYR A 162 -18.68 14.05 -3.09
N SER A 163 -18.50 15.25 -3.63
CA SER A 163 -17.21 15.91 -3.64
C SER A 163 -17.15 16.79 -2.40
N SER A 164 -16.48 16.33 -1.35
CA SER A 164 -15.88 17.32 -0.46
C SER A 164 -14.64 17.79 -1.21
N PRO A 165 -14.48 19.08 -1.56
CA PRO A 165 -13.16 19.62 -1.37
C PRO A 165 -12.87 19.31 0.10
N ALA A 166 -11.87 18.47 0.38
CA ALA A 166 -11.35 18.45 1.73
C ALA A 166 -11.20 19.92 2.13
N ALA A 167 -11.60 20.26 3.35
CA ALA A 167 -11.38 21.61 3.84
C ALA A 167 -9.91 21.98 3.50
N ALA A 168 -9.61 23.26 3.26
CA ALA A 168 -8.25 23.70 2.93
C ALA A 168 -7.30 23.45 4.11
N GLU A 169 -6.99 22.18 4.36
CA GLU A 169 -6.31 21.60 5.50
C GLU A 169 -4.95 21.16 4.96
N GLY A 170 -4.00 22.10 5.03
CA GLY A 170 -2.64 21.91 4.55
C GLY A 170 -2.40 22.36 3.10
N THR A 171 -1.20 22.86 2.88
CA THR A 171 -0.63 23.19 1.55
C THR A 171 -0.45 21.92 0.70
N THR A 172 0.22 22.01 -0.44
CA THR A 172 0.68 20.83 -1.20
C THR A 172 1.65 19.96 -0.39
N SER A 173 1.81 18.69 -0.77
CA SER A 173 2.86 17.81 -0.22
C SER A 173 4.05 17.75 -1.18
N THR A 174 5.24 18.05 -0.68
CA THR A 174 6.47 18.03 -1.50
C THR A 174 7.28 16.74 -1.32
N VAL A 175 8.13 16.44 -2.31
CA VAL A 175 9.14 15.38 -2.25
C VAL A 175 10.05 15.57 -1.05
N GLY A 176 10.51 16.80 -0.80
CA GLY A 176 11.43 17.12 0.30
C GLY A 176 10.82 16.86 1.68
N GLU A 177 9.56 17.23 1.87
CA GLU A 177 8.84 16.99 3.12
C GLU A 177 8.64 15.49 3.36
N LEU A 178 8.19 14.75 2.34
CA LEU A 178 7.99 13.31 2.48
C LEU A 178 9.31 12.59 2.74
N LEU A 179 10.37 12.91 1.98
CA LEU A 179 11.69 12.33 2.18
C LEU A 179 12.24 12.62 3.59
N ALA A 180 12.07 13.85 4.09
CA ALA A 180 12.49 14.20 5.45
C ALA A 180 11.73 13.40 6.52
N VAL A 181 10.43 13.18 6.32
CA VAL A 181 9.60 12.35 7.21
C VAL A 181 10.06 10.89 7.18
N LEU A 182 10.32 10.30 6.01
CA LEU A 182 10.88 8.95 5.88
C LEU A 182 12.24 8.81 6.56
N GLN A 183 13.15 9.76 6.29
CA GLN A 183 14.52 9.77 6.82
C GLN A 183 14.60 10.05 8.32
N SER A 184 13.52 10.54 8.92
CA SER A 184 13.41 10.66 10.37
C SER A 184 13.27 9.30 11.07
N LEU A 185 12.79 8.27 10.35
CA LEU A 185 12.72 6.89 10.82
C LEU A 185 14.03 6.14 10.59
N ASP A 186 14.52 6.15 9.35
CA ASP A 186 15.81 5.60 8.96
C ASP A 186 16.40 6.47 7.84
N PRO A 187 17.64 7.01 7.98
CA PRO A 187 18.25 7.88 6.97
C PRO A 187 18.42 7.22 5.60
N ASN A 188 18.32 5.89 5.51
CA ASN A 188 18.39 5.16 4.25
C ASN A 188 17.02 5.03 3.55
N PHE A 189 15.91 5.37 4.19
CA PHE A 189 14.59 5.28 3.56
C PHE A 189 14.42 6.39 2.53
N THR A 190 14.29 5.99 1.27
CA THR A 190 14.12 6.91 0.14
C THR A 190 12.93 6.56 -0.74
N ILE A 191 12.38 5.37 -0.59
CA ILE A 191 11.21 4.88 -1.32
C ILE A 191 10.05 4.74 -0.33
N PRO A 192 8.91 5.45 -0.52
CA PRO A 192 7.76 5.33 0.37
C PRO A 192 7.18 3.91 0.36
N LEU A 193 6.83 3.40 1.54
CA LEU A 193 6.06 2.18 1.70
C LEU A 193 4.60 2.52 1.96
N LEU A 194 3.78 2.35 0.93
CA LEU A 194 2.32 2.50 1.01
C LEU A 194 1.75 1.34 1.83
N TYR A 195 0.69 1.61 2.56
CA TYR A 195 -0.06 0.57 3.25
C TYR A 195 -1.56 0.78 3.10
N ALA A 196 -2.30 -0.32 3.31
CA ALA A 196 -3.74 -0.32 3.45
C ALA A 196 -4.14 -1.19 4.65
N ASP A 197 -5.06 -0.69 5.46
CA ASP A 197 -5.80 -1.41 6.50
C ASP A 197 -7.28 -1.34 6.16
N TYR A 198 -7.85 -2.51 5.92
CA TYR A 198 -9.21 -2.74 5.51
C TYR A 198 -10.04 -3.16 6.71
N ASN A 199 -11.09 -2.39 6.95
CA ASN A 199 -12.02 -2.63 8.03
C ASN A 199 -13.39 -3.04 7.46
N GLN A 200 -13.44 -4.13 6.69
CA GLN A 200 -14.71 -4.64 6.21
C GLN A 200 -15.53 -5.27 7.33
N THR A 201 -16.84 -5.14 7.21
CA THR A 201 -17.82 -5.89 8.00
C THR A 201 -18.34 -7.10 7.19
N GLY A 202 -18.85 -8.15 7.84
CA GLY A 202 -19.41 -9.32 7.12
C GLY A 202 -18.37 -10.33 6.58
N SER A 203 -18.77 -11.18 5.63
CA SER A 203 -18.05 -12.41 5.25
C SER A 203 -17.77 -12.57 3.75
N GLY A 204 -17.82 -11.48 2.98
CA GLY A 204 -17.63 -11.51 1.53
C GLY A 204 -16.52 -10.57 1.11
N ASP A 205 -15.62 -11.07 0.28
CA ASP A 205 -14.43 -10.36 -0.18
C ASP A 205 -14.78 -9.53 -1.41
N SER A 206 -14.81 -8.21 -1.24
CA SER A 206 -15.38 -7.31 -2.25
C SER A 206 -14.59 -6.04 -2.50
N LEU A 207 -13.48 -5.81 -1.79
CA LEU A 207 -12.68 -4.61 -1.97
C LEU A 207 -11.76 -4.70 -3.18
N PHE A 208 -11.71 -3.62 -3.93
CA PHE A 208 -10.75 -3.40 -4.98
C PHE A 208 -9.98 -2.12 -4.73
N MET A 209 -8.78 -2.05 -5.29
CA MET A 209 -7.93 -0.87 -5.27
C MET A 209 -7.22 -0.66 -6.60
N SER A 210 -7.11 0.57 -7.05
CA SER A 210 -6.06 1.01 -7.97
C SER A 210 -5.47 2.32 -7.49
N ALA A 211 -4.20 2.57 -7.78
CA ALA A 211 -3.53 3.77 -7.33
C ALA A 211 -2.52 4.27 -8.38
N GLN A 212 -2.25 5.57 -8.35
CA GLN A 212 -1.10 6.16 -9.02
C GLN A 212 -0.36 7.10 -8.08
N VAL A 213 0.95 7.20 -8.29
CA VAL A 213 1.79 8.20 -7.65
C VAL A 213 2.50 8.99 -8.75
N ARG A 214 2.53 10.31 -8.61
CA ARG A 214 3.16 11.25 -9.53
C ARG A 214 4.11 12.16 -8.77
N ILE A 215 5.25 12.47 -9.40
CA ILE A 215 6.06 13.64 -9.04
C ILE A 215 5.77 14.74 -10.06
N ILE A 216 5.33 15.91 -9.59
CA ILE A 216 4.92 17.03 -10.45
C ILE A 216 5.81 18.24 -10.18
N ASN A 217 6.38 18.81 -11.24
CA ASN A 217 7.03 20.11 -11.15
C ASN A 217 5.96 21.21 -10.98
N PRO A 218 5.91 21.93 -9.84
CA PRO A 218 4.85 22.89 -9.56
C PRO A 218 4.91 24.14 -10.47
N ASP A 219 6.08 24.48 -11.01
CA ASP A 219 6.25 25.66 -11.86
C ASP A 219 5.69 25.45 -13.28
N THR A 220 5.70 24.20 -13.76
CA THR A 220 5.35 23.85 -15.15
C THR A 220 4.12 22.95 -15.25
N GLY A 221 3.77 22.25 -14.17
CA GLY A 221 2.76 21.19 -14.17
C GLY A 221 3.23 19.88 -14.82
N GLU A 222 4.51 19.76 -15.16
CA GLU A 222 5.07 18.56 -15.79
C GLU A 222 5.14 17.38 -14.81
N VAL A 223 4.66 16.21 -15.22
CA VAL A 223 4.84 14.96 -14.48
C VAL A 223 6.22 14.39 -14.82
N VAL A 224 7.12 14.38 -13.84
CA VAL A 224 8.52 13.92 -14.00
C VAL A 224 8.78 12.54 -13.41
N GLY A 225 7.85 12.03 -12.61
CA GLY A 225 7.85 10.67 -12.08
C GLY A 225 6.42 10.14 -12.06
N PHE A 226 6.26 8.86 -12.39
CA PHE A 226 4.94 8.24 -12.51
C PHE A 226 5.05 6.74 -12.22
N TRP A 227 4.18 6.25 -11.35
CA TRP A 227 4.05 4.84 -11.01
C TRP A 227 2.58 4.50 -10.82
N GLN A 228 2.14 3.34 -11.32
CA GLN A 228 0.77 2.87 -11.13
C GLN A 228 0.71 1.49 -10.49
N LEU A 229 -0.39 1.28 -9.77
CA LEU A 229 -0.81 0.00 -9.20
C LEU A 229 -2.22 -0.28 -9.72
N ASP A 230 -2.30 -1.22 -10.64
CA ASP A 230 -3.55 -1.78 -11.13
C ASP A 230 -3.33 -3.21 -11.65
N SER A 231 -4.40 -3.86 -12.10
CA SER A 231 -4.36 -5.26 -12.53
C SER A 231 -3.76 -5.46 -13.93
N LEU A 232 -3.68 -4.40 -14.74
CA LEU A 232 -3.11 -4.48 -16.08
C LEU A 232 -1.61 -4.19 -16.05
N THR A 233 -0.92 -4.53 -17.13
CA THR A 233 0.53 -4.30 -17.25
C THR A 233 0.76 -3.61 -18.57
N ASN A 234 0.56 -2.29 -18.57
CA ASN A 234 0.56 -1.50 -19.80
C ASN A 234 1.20 -0.10 -19.64
N ASN A 235 1.82 0.21 -18.51
CA ASN A 235 2.47 1.49 -18.23
C ASN A 235 1.51 2.69 -18.21
N ILE A 236 0.22 2.45 -17.92
CA ILE A 236 -0.82 3.49 -17.82
C ILE A 236 -1.66 3.14 -16.60
N TRP A 237 -2.03 4.15 -15.80
CA TRP A 237 -2.96 3.91 -14.71
C TRP A 237 -4.37 3.61 -15.23
N ASP A 238 -4.81 2.37 -15.08
CA ASP A 238 -6.16 1.92 -15.40
C ASP A 238 -7.04 1.91 -14.15
N GLN A 239 -7.64 3.06 -13.87
CA GLN A 239 -8.53 3.23 -12.72
C GLN A 239 -9.60 2.13 -12.61
N ASN A 240 -10.15 1.68 -13.75
CA ASN A 240 -11.22 0.68 -13.82
C ASN A 240 -10.72 -0.77 -13.99
N ALA A 241 -9.42 -1.00 -13.87
CA ALA A 241 -8.86 -2.35 -13.84
C ALA A 241 -8.18 -2.61 -12.49
N PRO A 242 -8.89 -2.50 -11.36
CA PRO A 242 -8.27 -2.54 -10.05
C PRO A 242 -7.73 -3.92 -9.70
N THR A 243 -6.81 -3.96 -8.74
CA THR A 243 -6.43 -5.17 -8.04
C THR A 243 -7.48 -5.49 -6.99
N TYR A 244 -7.84 -6.76 -6.84
CA TYR A 244 -8.79 -7.17 -5.81
C TYR A 244 -8.06 -7.59 -4.55
N ASN A 245 -8.63 -7.17 -3.43
CA ASN A 245 -8.20 -7.54 -2.11
C ASN A 245 -9.12 -8.65 -1.64
N PHE A 246 -8.57 -9.85 -1.60
CA PHE A 246 -9.29 -11.01 -1.13
C PHE A 246 -9.06 -11.12 0.37
N GLY A 247 -10.10 -11.41 1.11
CA GLY A 247 -10.10 -11.51 2.56
C GLY A 247 -9.40 -12.77 3.00
N ASP A 248 -10.09 -13.91 2.99
CA ASP A 248 -9.52 -15.15 3.52
C ASP A 248 -8.76 -15.93 2.45
N ILE A 249 -7.44 -16.05 2.62
CA ILE A 249 -6.58 -16.80 1.71
C ILE A 249 -5.78 -17.86 2.47
N THR A 250 -5.67 -19.06 1.89
CA THR A 250 -4.90 -20.17 2.45
C THR A 250 -4.06 -20.86 1.38
N PHE A 251 -2.78 -21.09 1.70
CA PHE A 251 -1.85 -21.95 0.94
C PHE A 251 -1.51 -23.18 1.78
N GLY A 252 -1.37 -24.36 1.18
CA GLY A 252 -1.11 -25.59 1.95
C GLY A 252 -0.62 -26.77 1.11
N GLY A 253 -0.13 -27.83 1.75
CA GLY A 253 0.54 -28.94 1.04
C GLY A 253 -0.30 -29.75 0.05
N ALA A 254 -1.63 -29.71 0.12
CA ALA A 254 -2.52 -30.39 -0.81
C ALA A 254 -3.75 -29.54 -1.17
N CYS A 255 -3.70 -28.84 -2.31
CA CYS A 255 -4.85 -28.13 -2.84
C CYS A 255 -5.77 -29.09 -3.62
N THR A 256 -6.73 -29.70 -2.94
CA THR A 256 -7.74 -30.57 -3.57
C THR A 256 -8.95 -29.80 -4.12
N VAL A 257 -9.18 -28.60 -3.58
CA VAL A 257 -10.22 -27.66 -3.99
C VAL A 257 -9.53 -26.36 -4.35
N ALA A 258 -9.76 -25.91 -5.59
CA ALA A 258 -9.28 -24.60 -6.03
C ALA A 258 -9.91 -23.52 -5.15
N TRP A 259 -9.10 -22.54 -4.75
CA TRP A 259 -9.59 -21.45 -3.94
C TRP A 259 -10.58 -20.55 -4.70
N ASP A 260 -11.64 -20.18 -4.01
CA ASP A 260 -12.66 -19.26 -4.47
C ASP A 260 -12.44 -17.89 -3.80
N PRO A 261 -12.00 -16.88 -4.55
CA PRO A 261 -11.73 -15.55 -4.02
C PRO A 261 -12.96 -14.83 -3.45
N LEU A 262 -14.18 -15.28 -3.75
CA LEU A 262 -15.42 -14.65 -3.25
C LEU A 262 -15.90 -15.23 -1.92
N THR A 263 -15.47 -16.45 -1.60
CA THR A 263 -15.89 -17.15 -0.38
C THR A 263 -14.73 -17.41 0.57
N GLY A 264 -13.50 -17.18 0.13
CA GLY A 264 -12.28 -17.53 0.87
C GLY A 264 -12.04 -19.04 1.01
N VAL A 265 -12.90 -19.88 0.42
CA VAL A 265 -12.86 -21.33 0.59
C VAL A 265 -11.93 -21.97 -0.43
N GLY A 266 -11.06 -22.86 0.03
CA GLY A 266 -10.17 -23.68 -0.80
C GLY A 266 -8.70 -23.35 -0.57
N CYS A 267 -7.86 -23.71 -1.54
CA CYS A 267 -6.41 -23.59 -1.44
C CYS A 267 -5.86 -22.83 -2.64
N ALA A 268 -5.24 -21.68 -2.37
CA ALA A 268 -4.75 -20.74 -3.39
C ALA A 268 -3.51 -21.27 -4.12
N GLY A 269 -2.74 -22.15 -3.48
CA GLY A 269 -1.59 -22.80 -4.09
C GLY A 269 -0.87 -23.76 -3.14
N PRO A 270 -0.16 -24.76 -3.68
CA PRO A 270 0.56 -25.72 -2.87
C PRO A 270 1.84 -25.11 -2.28
N THR A 271 2.13 -25.42 -1.02
CA THR A 271 3.43 -25.12 -0.40
C THR A 271 4.44 -26.23 -0.68
N THR A 272 5.71 -25.87 -0.81
CA THR A 272 6.80 -26.84 -1.07
C THR A 272 7.12 -27.66 0.19
N SER A 273 7.04 -27.04 1.36
CA SER A 273 7.24 -27.69 2.66
C SER A 273 6.08 -28.60 3.08
N GLY A 274 4.90 -28.41 2.50
CA GLY A 274 3.66 -29.04 2.92
C GLY A 274 2.98 -28.37 4.13
N LEU A 275 3.54 -27.27 4.66
CA LEU A 275 2.94 -26.48 5.74
C LEU A 275 1.78 -25.62 5.22
N GLU A 276 0.92 -25.16 6.12
CA GLU A 276 -0.22 -24.30 5.79
C GLU A 276 0.06 -22.87 6.22
N TYR A 277 -0.23 -21.91 5.35
CA TYR A 277 -0.13 -20.47 5.59
C TYR A 277 -1.45 -19.81 5.22
N SER A 278 -2.05 -19.11 6.19
CA SER A 278 -3.33 -18.43 6.00
C SER A 278 -3.25 -16.96 6.43
N GLY A 279 -4.08 -16.12 5.79
CA GLY A 279 -4.26 -14.72 6.12
C GLY A 279 -5.71 -14.29 5.88
N SER A 280 -6.15 -13.27 6.61
CA SER A 280 -7.51 -12.71 6.56
C SER A 280 -7.40 -11.20 6.39
N HIS A 281 -7.73 -10.67 5.21
CA HIS A 281 -7.45 -9.29 4.79
C HIS A 281 -8.68 -8.36 4.82
N ASN A 282 -9.66 -8.64 5.67
CA ASN A 282 -10.96 -7.98 5.58
C ASN A 282 -11.63 -7.70 6.93
N ILE A 283 -11.43 -8.52 7.96
CA ILE A 283 -12.18 -8.39 9.23
C ILE A 283 -11.30 -7.79 10.32
N GLY A 284 -11.34 -6.46 10.39
CA GLY A 284 -10.86 -5.63 11.49
C GLY A 284 -9.39 -5.79 11.86
N SER A 285 -8.81 -4.75 12.46
CA SER A 285 -8.02 -4.89 13.70
C SER A 285 -7.15 -3.68 13.99
N GLY A 286 -7.07 -2.70 13.08
CA GLY A 286 -6.01 -1.70 13.19
C GLY A 286 -4.68 -2.39 12.94
N LYS A 287 -4.54 -3.11 11.81
CA LYS A 287 -3.29 -3.73 11.36
C LYS A 287 -3.14 -3.59 9.84
N ALA A 288 -1.92 -3.50 9.35
CA ALA A 288 -1.67 -3.41 7.91
C ALA A 288 -1.99 -4.74 7.19
N ASP A 289 -3.01 -4.73 6.33
CA ASP A 289 -3.35 -5.88 5.48
C ASP A 289 -2.38 -6.03 4.32
N PHE A 290 -2.13 -4.90 3.64
CA PHE A 290 -1.27 -4.85 2.47
C PHE A 290 -0.22 -3.75 2.61
N MET A 291 0.95 -4.04 2.06
CA MET A 291 2.08 -3.11 1.98
C MET A 291 2.60 -3.10 0.55
N ALA A 292 2.76 -1.92 -0.04
CA ALA A 292 3.18 -1.79 -1.43
C ALA A 292 4.25 -0.72 -1.62
N PHE A 293 5.24 -1.00 -2.46
CA PHE A 293 6.24 -0.02 -2.85
C PHE A 293 6.65 -0.20 -4.32
N ALA A 294 7.07 0.89 -4.95
CA ALA A 294 7.66 0.87 -6.29
C ALA A 294 9.18 1.04 -6.15
N PRO A 295 10.02 0.04 -6.49
CA PRO A 295 11.47 0.11 -6.30
C PRO A 295 12.15 1.29 -6.99
N THR A 296 11.53 1.82 -8.05
CA THR A 296 12.01 2.96 -8.84
C THR A 296 11.57 4.31 -8.31
N MET A 297 10.72 4.37 -7.28
CA MET A 297 10.27 5.60 -6.63
C MET A 297 11.28 6.09 -5.59
N ASP A 298 12.54 6.22 -5.99
CA ASP A 298 13.57 6.79 -5.12
C ASP A 298 13.45 8.32 -5.11
N LEU A 299 12.92 8.86 -4.01
CA LEU A 299 12.65 10.29 -3.87
C LEU A 299 13.92 11.15 -3.93
N THR A 300 15.11 10.58 -3.68
CA THR A 300 16.38 11.33 -3.77
C THR A 300 16.76 11.72 -5.20
N LEU A 301 16.09 11.15 -6.20
CA LEU A 301 16.31 11.43 -7.62
C LEU A 301 15.51 12.64 -8.12
N PHE A 302 14.63 13.21 -7.30
CA PHE A 302 13.73 14.30 -7.66
C PHE A 302 14.08 15.58 -6.91
N ASP A 303 13.66 16.72 -7.47
CA ASP A 303 13.80 18.01 -6.80
C ASP A 303 12.93 18.03 -5.53
N SER A 304 13.47 18.55 -4.42
CA SER A 304 12.78 18.59 -3.14
C SER A 304 11.51 19.45 -3.18
N ASP A 305 11.47 20.44 -4.06
CA ASP A 305 10.35 21.38 -4.17
C ASP A 305 9.23 20.83 -5.08
N PHE A 306 9.44 19.68 -5.72
CA PHE A 306 8.40 19.05 -6.54
C PHE A 306 7.30 18.44 -5.68
N LEU A 307 6.09 18.40 -6.23
CA LEU A 307 4.94 17.83 -5.53
C LEU A 307 4.99 16.32 -5.59
N TRP A 308 4.74 15.66 -4.46
CA TRP A 308 4.40 14.24 -4.42
C TRP A 308 2.88 14.14 -4.38
N VAL A 309 2.29 13.52 -5.40
CA VAL A 309 0.83 13.42 -5.55
C VAL A 309 0.42 11.96 -5.65
N ALA A 310 -0.45 11.50 -4.75
CA ALA A 310 -1.03 10.18 -4.79
C ALA A 310 -2.52 10.26 -5.13
N THR A 311 -2.97 9.44 -6.07
CA THR A 311 -4.39 9.23 -6.35
C THR A 311 -4.72 7.79 -6.07
N VAL A 312 -5.73 7.53 -5.24
CA VAL A 312 -6.18 6.18 -4.88
C VAL A 312 -7.65 6.06 -5.20
N ASN A 313 -8.00 4.98 -5.88
CA ASN A 313 -9.35 4.51 -6.14
C ASN A 313 -9.56 3.24 -5.32
N LEU A 314 -10.44 3.31 -4.32
CA LEU A 314 -10.88 2.14 -3.57
C LEU A 314 -12.40 2.03 -3.68
N GLY A 315 -12.91 0.84 -3.90
CA GLY A 315 -14.32 0.59 -3.66
C GLY A 315 -14.63 -0.87 -3.54
N CYS A 316 -15.92 -1.16 -3.58
CA CYS A 316 -16.46 -2.50 -3.68
C CYS A 316 -17.55 -2.53 -4.75
N ASN A 317 -17.91 -3.71 -5.23
CA ASN A 317 -18.91 -3.87 -6.29
C ASN A 317 -20.34 -3.58 -5.76
N PRO A 318 -21.00 -2.45 -6.11
CA PRO A 318 -22.30 -2.10 -5.55
C PRO A 318 -23.50 -2.51 -6.43
N ASN A 319 -23.30 -3.38 -7.43
CA ASN A 319 -24.12 -3.57 -8.64
C ASN A 319 -23.87 -2.49 -9.70
N GLY A 320 -23.03 -2.78 -10.70
CA GLY A 320 -22.99 -1.98 -11.93
C GLY A 320 -21.66 -1.89 -12.67
N VAL A 321 -20.55 -2.37 -12.10
CA VAL A 321 -19.34 -2.64 -12.90
C VAL A 321 -19.38 -4.11 -13.30
N ALA A 322 -19.38 -4.37 -14.60
CA ALA A 322 -19.31 -5.73 -15.15
C ALA A 322 -17.89 -6.27 -15.00
N ASP A 323 -17.40 -6.34 -13.77
CA ASP A 323 -16.12 -6.95 -13.49
C ASP A 323 -16.35 -8.44 -13.29
N GLY A 324 -15.47 -9.25 -13.88
CA GLY A 324 -15.66 -10.69 -14.13
C GLY A 324 -15.74 -11.61 -12.90
N LEU A 325 -16.25 -11.15 -11.77
CA LEU A 325 -16.42 -11.87 -10.52
C LEU A 325 -17.85 -11.68 -9.94
N GLY A 326 -18.86 -12.24 -10.63
CA GLY A 326 -20.13 -12.67 -10.01
C GLY A 326 -21.36 -11.73 -10.06
N GLU A 327 -22.52 -12.38 -10.28
CA GLU A 327 -23.92 -11.89 -10.40
C GLU A 327 -24.74 -11.51 -9.15
N SER A 328 -24.25 -11.68 -7.93
CA SER A 328 -25.19 -11.74 -6.78
C SER A 328 -24.63 -11.17 -5.47
N ASP A 329 -25.25 -10.09 -5.00
CA ASP A 329 -25.49 -9.71 -3.60
C ASP A 329 -24.33 -9.79 -2.59
N GLN A 330 -23.07 -9.66 -3.02
CA GLN A 330 -21.94 -9.52 -2.10
C GLN A 330 -21.71 -8.05 -1.77
N GLY A 331 -22.44 -7.59 -0.76
CA GLY A 331 -22.54 -6.21 -0.35
C GLY A 331 -21.20 -5.54 -0.02
N CYS A 332 -21.12 -4.29 -0.42
CA CYS A 332 -20.19 -3.30 0.11
C CYS A 332 -20.35 -3.16 1.62
N ASN A 333 -19.55 -3.92 2.36
CA ASN A 333 -19.51 -3.84 3.81
C ASN A 333 -18.32 -3.01 4.29
N THR A 334 -17.86 -2.07 3.47
CA THR A 334 -17.01 -0.98 3.91
C THR A 334 -17.82 -0.15 4.90
N ASP A 335 -17.38 -0.07 6.15
CA ASP A 335 -17.99 0.86 7.11
C ASP A 335 -17.38 2.28 6.97
N GLY A 336 -16.49 2.45 6.00
CA GLY A 336 -15.83 3.70 5.65
C GLY A 336 -14.55 3.94 6.43
N PHE A 337 -14.13 3.03 7.31
CA PHE A 337 -12.95 3.15 8.17
C PHE A 337 -11.67 2.58 7.53
N GLU A 338 -11.64 2.34 6.22
CA GLU A 338 -10.41 1.94 5.53
C GLU A 338 -9.34 3.03 5.65
N GLU A 339 -8.18 2.67 6.17
CA GLU A 339 -7.05 3.58 6.37
C GLU A 339 -5.99 3.34 5.30
N PHE A 340 -5.54 4.43 4.67
CA PHE A 340 -4.47 4.42 3.68
C PHE A 340 -3.40 5.41 4.05
N GLY A 341 -2.15 5.03 3.84
CA GLY A 341 -1.07 5.92 4.17
C GLY A 341 0.30 5.40 3.79
N ILE A 342 1.27 6.01 4.45
CA ILE A 342 2.68 5.64 4.43
C ILE A 342 3.03 5.27 5.87
N ILE A 343 3.60 4.08 6.04
CA ILE A 343 4.02 3.55 7.36
C ILE A 343 5.53 3.65 7.57
N GLY A 344 6.27 3.95 6.51
CA GLY A 344 7.72 4.02 6.51
C GLY A 344 8.24 4.04 5.09
N GLY A 345 9.47 3.58 4.91
CA GLY A 345 10.08 3.47 3.60
C GLY A 345 10.96 2.24 3.47
N VAL A 346 11.41 2.01 2.25
CA VAL A 346 12.49 1.07 1.96
C VAL A 346 13.68 1.86 1.44
N GLY A 347 14.88 1.35 1.73
CA GLY A 347 16.09 1.89 1.12
C GLY A 347 16.19 1.54 -0.36
N PRO A 348 17.05 2.23 -1.12
CA PRO A 348 17.25 1.93 -2.52
C PRO A 348 17.79 0.50 -2.63
N THR A 349 16.97 -0.43 -3.07
CA THR A 349 17.44 -1.75 -3.49
C THR A 349 18.25 -1.53 -4.77
N GLN A 350 19.52 -1.94 -4.75
CA GLN A 350 20.24 -2.19 -6.00
C GLN A 350 19.53 -3.34 -6.69
N VAL A 351 18.51 -3.05 -7.51
CA VAL A 351 17.96 -4.01 -8.46
C VAL A 351 19.16 -4.47 -9.29
N PRO A 352 19.58 -5.75 -9.22
CA PRO A 352 20.62 -6.23 -10.09
C PRO A 352 20.15 -5.97 -11.52
N GLU A 353 20.95 -5.25 -12.31
CA GLU A 353 20.62 -5.02 -13.71
C GLU A 353 20.18 -6.35 -14.35
N PRO A 354 19.09 -6.36 -15.15
CA PRO A 354 18.63 -7.59 -15.78
C PRO A 354 19.84 -8.24 -16.47
N GLY A 355 20.03 -9.54 -16.25
CA GLY A 355 21.23 -10.27 -16.71
C GLY A 355 21.51 -10.15 -18.22
N SER A 356 20.59 -9.56 -18.99
CA SER A 356 20.77 -9.07 -20.35
C SER A 356 21.91 -8.05 -20.51
N LEU A 357 22.17 -7.15 -19.54
CA LEU A 357 23.29 -6.19 -19.60
C LEU A 357 24.64 -6.88 -19.34
N LEU A 358 24.69 -7.84 -18.42
CA LEU A 358 25.83 -8.71 -18.24
C LEU A 358 26.09 -9.58 -19.49
N LEU A 359 25.04 -10.15 -20.09
CA LEU A 359 25.13 -10.92 -21.34
C LEU A 359 25.56 -10.05 -22.53
N LEU A 360 25.11 -8.79 -22.59
CA LEU A 360 25.55 -7.82 -23.59
C LEU A 360 27.03 -7.48 -23.40
N ALA A 361 27.47 -7.25 -22.16
CA ALA A 361 28.87 -6.98 -21.84
C ALA A 361 29.78 -8.19 -22.17
N ILE A 362 29.33 -9.42 -21.87
CA ILE A 362 30.02 -10.66 -22.26
C ILE A 362 30.02 -10.84 -23.79
N GLY A 363 28.91 -10.54 -24.47
CA GLY A 363 28.79 -10.60 -25.92
C GLY A 363 29.73 -9.62 -26.63
N LEU A 364 29.83 -8.38 -26.14
CA LEU A 364 30.73 -7.35 -26.69
C LEU A 364 32.20 -7.68 -26.45
N THR A 365 32.56 -8.20 -25.28
CA THR A 365 33.93 -8.66 -25.03
C THR A 365 34.31 -9.86 -25.92
N ALA A 366 33.42 -10.84 -26.08
CA ALA A 366 33.63 -11.97 -26.99
C ALA A 366 33.76 -11.53 -28.47
N ALA A 367 32.96 -10.56 -28.92
CA ALA A 367 33.08 -9.94 -30.24
C ALA A 367 34.42 -9.20 -30.42
N GLY A 368 34.88 -8.47 -29.40
CA GLY A 368 36.18 -7.79 -29.41
C GLY A 368 37.37 -8.76 -29.56
N PHE A 369 37.34 -9.90 -28.87
CA PHE A 369 38.38 -10.93 -28.99
C PHE A 369 38.37 -11.62 -30.35
N THR A 370 37.19 -11.87 -30.93
CA THR A 370 37.09 -12.51 -32.25
C THR A 370 37.47 -11.55 -33.40
N MET A 371 37.19 -10.25 -33.29
CA MET A 371 37.62 -9.24 -34.25
C MET A 371 39.14 -8.99 -34.20
N ARG A 372 39.76 -8.92 -33.00
CA ARG A 372 41.23 -8.84 -32.87
C ARG A 372 41.96 -10.02 -33.47
N ARG A 373 41.33 -11.20 -33.48
CA ARG A 373 41.91 -12.43 -34.07
C ARG A 373 41.81 -12.44 -35.60
N ARG A 374 40.84 -11.70 -36.19
CA ARG A 374 40.68 -11.55 -37.65
C ARG A 374 41.55 -10.44 -38.25
N GLY A 375 41.89 -9.39 -37.50
CA GLY A 375 42.78 -8.31 -37.95
C GLY A 375 44.28 -8.64 -37.92
N ARG A 376 44.67 -9.88 -37.64
CA ARG A 376 46.07 -10.36 -37.58
C ARG A 376 46.42 -11.37 -38.68
N LYS A 377 45.65 -11.38 -39.79
CA LYS A 377 46.01 -12.12 -41.00
C LYS A 377 46.47 -11.17 -42.09
#